data_AF-A0A399SIE5-F1
#
_entry.id   AF-A0A399SIE5-F1
#
_cell.length_a   1.000
_cell.length_b   1.000
_cell.length_c   1.000
_cell.angle_alpha   90.00
_cell.angle_beta   90.00
_cell.angle_gamma   90.00
#
_symmetry.space_group_name_H-M   'P 1'
#
loop_
_entity.id
_entity.type
_entity.pdbx_description
1 polymer ?
#
loop_
_entity_poly.entity_id
_entity_poly.type
_entity_poly.pdbx_seq_one_letter_code
_entity_poly.pdbx_strand_id
1 'polypeptide(L)'
;MIDLYYCATPNGLKMALFFAETGLPHRVIPVDISRGEQFKPEFLAISPNNKIPAIVDQDGPDGKPISLFESGAILLYLAGKTGKFLPDDVRGKYEVLQW
;
A
#
# COMPACT_ATOMS: atom_id res chain seq x y z
N MET A 1 -4.24 -7.76 -9.95
CA MET A 1 -4.03 -6.32 -10.23
C MET A 1 -4.22 -5.58 -8.91
N ILE A 2 -3.38 -4.58 -8.60
CA ILE A 2 -3.47 -3.85 -7.33
C ILE A 2 -4.23 -2.54 -7.52
N ASP A 3 -5.26 -2.32 -6.70
CA ASP A 3 -5.95 -1.04 -6.59
C ASP A 3 -5.29 -0.19 -5.51
N LEU A 4 -4.76 0.97 -5.88
CA LEU A 4 -4.12 1.92 -4.97
C LEU A 4 -5.04 3.11 -4.74
N TYR A 5 -5.56 3.24 -3.52
CA TYR A 5 -6.34 4.39 -3.07
C TYR A 5 -5.39 5.50 -2.62
N TYR A 6 -5.34 6.58 -3.39
CA TYR A 6 -4.21 7.52 -3.39
C TYR A 6 -4.62 8.99 -3.24
N CYS A 7 -3.79 9.73 -2.53
CA CYS A 7 -3.71 11.18 -2.57
C CYS A 7 -2.23 11.58 -2.48
N ALA A 8 -1.83 12.69 -3.11
CA ALA A 8 -0.44 13.17 -3.19
C ALA A 8 0.07 13.79 -1.88
N THR A 9 0.04 13.01 -0.81
CA THR A 9 0.62 13.34 0.51
C THR A 9 1.94 12.60 0.71
N PRO A 10 2.76 12.93 1.72
CA PRO A 10 3.99 12.20 2.00
C PRO A 10 3.82 10.68 2.16
N ASN A 11 2.73 10.24 2.83
CA ASN A 11 2.45 8.80 2.96
C ASN A 11 1.97 8.18 1.65
N GLY A 12 1.19 8.93 0.84
CA GLY A 12 0.80 8.47 -0.48
C GLY A 12 1.99 8.34 -1.44
N LEU A 13 2.93 9.28 -1.38
CA LEU A 13 4.13 9.29 -2.24
C LEU A 13 5.02 8.06 -2.04
N LYS A 14 5.03 7.45 -0.84
CA LYS A 14 5.70 6.15 -0.62
C LYS A 14 5.22 5.08 -1.61
N MET A 15 3.91 5.03 -1.87
CA MET A 15 3.32 4.09 -2.82
C MET A 15 3.67 4.46 -4.25
N ALA A 16 3.53 5.74 -4.61
CA ALA A 16 3.86 6.22 -5.96
C ALA A 16 5.31 5.88 -6.34
N LEU A 17 6.26 6.09 -5.41
CA LEU A 17 7.66 5.71 -5.60
C LEU A 17 7.84 4.19 -5.71
N PHE A 18 7.25 3.41 -4.79
CA PHE A 18 7.37 1.94 -4.84
C PHE A 18 6.88 1.37 -6.19
N PHE A 19 5.71 1.81 -6.66
CA PHE A 19 5.16 1.31 -7.92
C PHE A 19 5.99 1.74 -9.14
N ALA A 20 6.53 2.96 -9.13
CA ALA A 20 7.45 3.42 -10.17
C ALA A 20 8.74 2.59 -10.21
N GLU A 21 9.34 2.32 -9.05
CA GLU A 21 10.60 1.56 -8.92
C GLU A 21 10.44 0.07 -9.24
N THR A 22 9.29 -0.53 -8.89
CA THR A 22 9.07 -1.95 -9.14
C THR A 22 8.55 -2.26 -10.54
N GLY A 23 7.85 -1.31 -11.17
CA GLY A 23 7.06 -1.53 -12.37
C GLY A 23 5.82 -2.42 -12.12
N LEU A 24 5.42 -2.63 -10.86
CA LEU A 24 4.32 -3.53 -10.52
C LEU A 24 2.98 -2.96 -11.06
N PRO A 25 2.21 -3.73 -11.86
CA PRO A 25 0.95 -3.27 -12.41
C PRO A 25 -0.07 -2.90 -11.33
N HIS A 26 -0.59 -1.68 -11.40
CA HIS A 26 -1.56 -1.17 -10.44
C HIS A 26 -2.51 -0.17 -11.12
N ARG A 27 -3.69 0.01 -10.51
CA ARG A 27 -4.68 1.01 -10.87
C ARG A 27 -4.76 2.04 -9.75
N VAL A 28 -4.60 3.32 -10.09
CA VAL A 28 -4.75 4.41 -9.13
C VAL A 28 -6.23 4.80 -9.02
N ILE A 29 -6.72 4.83 -7.78
CA ILE A 29 -8.05 5.30 -7.40
C ILE A 29 -7.85 6.57 -6.57
N PRO A 30 -8.13 7.76 -7.11
CA PRO A 30 -7.94 9.00 -6.37
C PRO A 30 -8.93 9.08 -5.20
N VAL A 31 -8.44 9.54 -4.05
CA VAL A 31 -9.24 9.87 -2.87
C VAL A 31 -9.03 11.35 -2.53
N ASP A 32 -10.07 12.16 -2.73
CA ASP A 32 -10.02 13.59 -2.43
C ASP A 32 -10.20 13.82 -0.92
N ILE A 33 -9.08 13.88 -0.22
CA ILE A 33 -9.10 14.11 1.23
C ILE A 33 -9.55 15.51 1.63
N SER A 34 -9.49 16.49 0.71
CA SER A 34 -9.98 17.86 0.94
C SER A 34 -11.51 17.92 0.94
N ARG A 35 -12.15 16.95 0.27
CA ARG A 35 -13.60 16.77 0.24
C ARG A 35 -14.12 15.75 1.26
N GLY A 36 -13.24 15.20 2.10
CA GLY A 36 -13.62 14.23 3.12
C GLY A 36 -13.96 12.84 2.59
N GLU A 37 -13.50 12.46 1.39
CA GLU A 37 -13.83 11.17 0.78
C GLU A 37 -13.32 9.96 1.59
N GLN A 38 -12.26 10.15 2.37
CA GLN A 38 -11.72 9.16 3.32
C GLN A 38 -12.68 8.81 4.47
N PHE A 39 -13.77 9.56 4.65
CA PHE A 39 -14.80 9.26 5.65
C PHE A 39 -16.00 8.52 5.06
N LYS A 40 -16.04 8.30 3.73
CA LYS A 40 -17.14 7.58 3.08
C LYS A 40 -17.12 6.10 3.49
N PRO A 41 -18.29 5.44 3.69
CA PRO A 41 -18.37 4.04 4.10
C PRO A 41 -17.54 3.09 3.21
N GLU A 42 -17.59 3.29 1.90
CA GLU A 42 -16.83 2.52 0.91
C GLU A 42 -15.30 2.57 1.14
N PHE A 43 -14.76 3.72 1.54
CA PHE A 43 -13.33 3.82 1.87
C PHE A 43 -13.03 3.22 3.26
N LEU A 44 -13.91 3.43 4.23
CA LEU A 44 -13.76 2.88 5.59
C LEU A 44 -13.81 1.35 5.62
N ALA A 45 -14.49 0.72 4.66
CA ALA A 45 -14.46 -0.73 4.47
C ALA A 45 -13.04 -1.26 4.12
N ILE A 46 -12.17 -0.39 3.61
CA ILE A 46 -10.79 -0.71 3.21
C ILE A 46 -9.78 -0.23 4.26
N SER A 47 -9.94 1.03 4.70
CA SER A 47 -9.08 1.69 5.70
C SER A 47 -9.98 2.27 6.80
N PRO A 48 -10.30 1.49 7.85
CA PRO A 48 -11.14 1.97 8.96
C PRO A 48 -10.50 3.12 9.74
N ASN A 49 -9.18 3.31 9.61
CA ASN A 49 -8.44 4.46 10.14
C ASN A 49 -8.63 5.74 9.30
N ASN A 50 -9.51 5.74 8.29
CA ASN A 50 -9.87 6.88 7.44
C ASN A 50 -8.65 7.62 6.84
N LYS A 51 -7.54 6.91 6.61
CA LYS A 51 -6.30 7.47 6.09
C LYS A 51 -5.86 6.78 4.82
N ILE A 52 -5.32 7.58 3.91
CA ILE A 52 -4.55 7.12 2.76
C ILE A 52 -3.06 6.95 3.13
N PRO A 53 -2.30 6.15 2.36
CA PRO A 53 -2.75 5.26 1.30
C PRO A 53 -3.44 4.01 1.86
N ALA A 54 -4.22 3.36 0.99
CA ALA A 54 -4.69 2.00 1.17
C ALA A 54 -4.60 1.25 -0.16
N ILE A 55 -4.50 -0.07 -0.12
CA ILE A 55 -4.53 -0.92 -1.31
C ILE A 55 -5.56 -2.03 -1.19
N VAL A 56 -6.03 -2.50 -2.34
CA VAL A 56 -6.65 -3.82 -2.47
C VAL A 56 -5.87 -4.59 -3.52
N ASP A 57 -5.20 -5.65 -3.10
CA ASP A 57 -4.57 -6.58 -4.03
C ASP A 57 -5.56 -7.69 -4.38
N GLN A 58 -6.05 -7.69 -5.62
CA GLN A 58 -7.01 -8.67 -6.10
C GLN A 58 -6.41 -10.08 -6.23
N ASP A 59 -5.08 -10.16 -6.41
CA ASP A 59 -4.32 -11.41 -6.53
C ASP A 59 -3.48 -11.63 -5.26
N GLY A 60 -4.10 -11.44 -4.10
CA GLY A 60 -3.44 -11.54 -2.80
C GLY A 60 -3.00 -12.97 -2.44
N PRO A 61 -2.45 -13.15 -1.22
CA PRO A 61 -2.05 -14.45 -0.71
C PRO A 61 -3.20 -15.46 -0.76
N ASP A 62 -2.87 -16.73 -0.93
CA ASP A 62 -3.84 -17.84 -0.98
C ASP A 62 -4.89 -17.71 -2.09
N GLY A 63 -4.61 -16.90 -3.12
CA GLY A 63 -5.50 -16.66 -4.26
C GLY A 63 -6.74 -15.84 -3.92
N LYS A 64 -6.69 -15.03 -2.85
CA LYS A 64 -7.82 -14.22 -2.40
C LYS A 64 -7.45 -12.74 -2.32
N PRO A 65 -8.41 -11.82 -2.56
CA PRO A 65 -8.16 -10.41 -2.37
C PRO A 65 -7.80 -10.07 -0.92
N ILE A 66 -6.88 -9.12 -0.75
CA ILE A 66 -6.52 -8.57 0.55
C ILE A 66 -6.56 -7.04 0.51
N SER A 67 -7.20 -6.45 1.51
CA SER A 67 -7.21 -4.99 1.74
C SER A 67 -6.17 -4.64 2.81
N LEU A 68 -5.32 -3.65 2.55
CA LEU A 68 -4.28 -3.19 3.47
C LEU A 68 -4.29 -1.67 3.54
N PHE A 69 -4.22 -1.16 4.77
CA PHE A 69 -3.90 0.24 5.08
C PHE A 69 -2.61 0.28 5.92
N GLU A 70 -2.17 1.47 6.34
CA GLU A 70 -0.84 1.74 6.91
C GLU A 70 0.29 1.63 5.88
N SER A 71 0.87 2.79 5.51
CA SER A 71 1.89 2.87 4.46
C SER A 71 3.10 1.97 4.68
N GLY A 72 3.55 1.79 5.93
CA GLY A 72 4.65 0.87 6.26
C GLY A 72 4.29 -0.59 6.03
N ALA A 73 3.11 -1.02 6.52
CA ALA A 73 2.63 -2.39 6.30
C ALA A 73 2.46 -2.70 4.81
N ILE A 74 1.96 -1.74 4.02
CA ILE A 74 1.85 -1.89 2.57
C ILE A 74 3.22 -2.06 1.91
N LEU A 75 4.23 -1.26 2.27
CA LEU A 75 5.59 -1.41 1.73
C LEU A 75 6.16 -2.81 2.00
N LEU A 76 5.98 -3.34 3.21
CA LEU A 76 6.46 -4.67 3.57
C LEU A 76 5.70 -5.77 2.81
N TYR A 77 4.39 -5.63 2.68
CA TYR A 77 3.58 -6.53 1.88
C TYR A 77 4.04 -6.57 0.42
N LEU A 78 4.21 -5.40 -0.20
CA LEU A 78 4.61 -5.30 -1.60
C LEU A 78 6.06 -5.75 -1.82
N ALA A 79 6.96 -5.47 -0.87
CA ALA A 79 8.33 -6.00 -0.88
C ALA A 79 8.32 -7.53 -0.88
N GLY A 80 7.53 -8.16 0.01
CA GLY A 80 7.34 -9.60 0.05
C GLY A 80 6.72 -10.17 -1.23
N LYS A 81 5.71 -9.49 -1.80
CA LYS A 81 5.05 -9.92 -3.06
C LYS A 81 6.01 -9.89 -4.25
N THR A 82 6.93 -8.93 -4.28
CA THR A 82 7.82 -8.70 -5.43
C THR A 82 9.21 -9.29 -5.26
N GLY A 83 9.60 -9.67 -4.04
CA GLY A 83 10.97 -10.05 -3.70
C GLY A 83 11.98 -8.89 -3.85
N LYS A 84 11.51 -7.64 -3.72
CA LYS A 84 12.33 -6.42 -3.88
C LYS A 84 12.34 -5.60 -2.59
N PHE A 85 13.44 -4.88 -2.36
CA PHE A 85 13.57 -3.85 -1.32
C PHE A 85 13.49 -4.31 0.15
N LEU A 86 13.44 -5.61 0.42
CA LEU A 86 13.61 -6.16 1.75
C LEU A 86 14.66 -7.28 1.70
N PRO A 87 15.73 -7.24 2.52
CA PRO A 87 16.71 -8.31 2.57
C PRO A 87 16.11 -9.62 3.09
N ASP A 88 16.62 -10.76 2.58
CA ASP A 88 16.20 -12.10 3.02
C ASP A 88 16.91 -12.55 4.31
N ASP A 89 18.07 -11.96 4.63
CA ASP A 89 18.81 -12.29 5.85
C ASP A 89 18.19 -11.62 7.08
N VAL A 90 18.29 -12.29 8.22
CA VAL A 90 17.66 -11.84 9.48
C VAL A 90 18.14 -10.44 9.88
N ARG A 91 19.44 -10.14 9.74
CA ARG A 91 20.00 -8.87 10.19
C ARG A 91 19.56 -7.72 9.29
N GLY A 92 19.74 -7.87 7.98
CA GLY A 92 19.36 -6.87 6.99
C GLY A 92 17.86 -6.58 7.00
N LYS A 93 17.03 -7.64 7.15
CA LYS A 93 15.58 -7.48 7.30
C LYS A 93 15.23 -6.58 8.48
N TYR A 94 15.75 -6.87 9.67
CA TYR A 94 15.41 -6.09 10.87
C TYR A 94 16.04 -4.70 10.88
N GLU A 95 17.19 -4.50 10.22
CA GLU A 95 17.75 -3.18 10.01
C GLU A 95 16.82 -2.31 9.15
N VAL A 96 16.31 -2.82 8.03
CA VAL A 96 15.34 -2.10 7.19
C VAL A 96 14.02 -1.85 7.94
N LEU A 97 13.52 -2.84 8.70
CA LEU A 97 12.26 -2.70 9.44
C LEU A 97 12.30 -1.66 10.57
N GLN A 98 13.49 -1.36 11.09
CA GLN A 98 13.67 -0.37 12.16
C GLN A 98 13.47 1.07 11.66
N TRP A 99 13.86 1.35 10.41
CA TRP A 99 13.82 2.67 9.78
C TRP A 99 12.44 2.99 9.19
#